data_AF-A0A6N8EGU4-F1
#
_entry.id   AF-A0A6N8EGU4-F1
#
_cell.length_a   1.000
_cell.length_b   1.000
_cell.length_c   1.000
_cell.angle_alpha   90.00
_cell.angle_beta   90.00
_cell.angle_gamma   90.00
#
_symmetry.space_group_name_H-M   'P 1'
#
loop_
_entity.id
_entity.type
_entity.pdbx_description
1 polymer ?
#
loop_
_entity_poly.entity_id
_entity_poly.type
_entity_poly.pdbx_seq_one_letter_code
_entity_poly.pdbx_strand_id
1 'polypeptide(L)'
;MDTAPTVTRIERVDDIPLLLAQLSKMGVASLLDEHCPMHGNWQGLGLGEVVVVWLAYILSEGDHRLNRVQGWAGGLLMTCLLAWILHTV
;
A
#
# COMPACT_ATOMS: atom_id res chain seq x y z
N MET A 1 -34.04 -13.48 29.46
CA MET A 1 -32.84 -12.62 29.33
C MET A 1 -32.20 -13.04 28.02
N ASP A 2 -32.67 -12.48 26.92
CA ASP A 2 -32.26 -12.88 25.57
C ASP A 2 -30.93 -12.21 25.27
N THR A 3 -29.85 -12.99 25.26
CA THR A 3 -28.52 -12.49 24.93
C THR A 3 -28.44 -12.36 23.41
N ALA A 4 -28.22 -11.15 22.90
CA ALA A 4 -28.05 -10.93 21.47
C ALA A 4 -26.90 -11.81 20.93
N PRO A 5 -27.06 -12.43 19.74
CA PRO A 5 -26.05 -13.32 19.20
C PRO A 5 -24.74 -12.56 18.94
N THR A 6 -23.63 -13.04 19.50
CA THR A 6 -22.30 -12.56 19.17
C THR A 6 -21.95 -13.00 17.75
N VAL A 7 -21.89 -12.05 16.83
CA VAL A 7 -21.47 -12.32 15.44
C VAL A 7 -19.95 -12.31 15.38
N THR A 8 -19.35 -13.48 15.12
CA THR A 8 -17.90 -13.61 14.86
C THR A 8 -17.65 -13.53 13.36
N ARG A 9 -16.89 -12.52 12.92
CA ARG A 9 -16.42 -12.41 11.53
C ARG A 9 -15.11 -13.18 11.38
N ILE A 10 -15.08 -14.14 10.46
CA ILE A 10 -13.85 -14.85 10.07
C ILE A 10 -13.29 -14.14 8.85
N GLU A 11 -12.09 -13.59 8.98
CA GLU A 11 -11.32 -13.01 7.86
C GLU A 11 -10.29 -14.03 7.39
N ARG A 12 -10.19 -14.21 6.06
CA ARG A 12 -9.17 -15.07 5.48
C ARG A 12 -7.89 -14.26 5.33
N VAL A 13 -6.81 -14.71 5.97
CA VAL A 13 -5.49 -14.05 5.93
C VAL A 13 -4.38 -15.04 5.51
N ASP A 14 -4.77 -16.23 5.03
CA ASP A 14 -3.84 -17.33 4.70
C ASP A 14 -3.01 -17.06 3.44
N ASP A 15 -3.48 -16.15 2.60
CA ASP A 15 -2.92 -15.78 1.30
C ASP A 15 -1.69 -14.87 1.43
N ILE A 16 -1.67 -13.94 2.39
CA ILE A 16 -0.52 -13.04 2.59
C ILE A 16 0.78 -13.81 2.87
N PRO A 17 0.84 -14.79 3.81
CA PRO A 17 2.06 -15.59 4.02
C PRO A 17 2.50 -16.35 2.77
N LEU A 18 1.54 -16.88 1.99
CA LEU A 18 1.83 -17.59 0.74
C LEU A 18 2.45 -16.67 -0.30
N LEU A 19 1.89 -15.46 -0.47
CA LEU A 19 2.38 -14.45 -1.41
C LEU A 19 3.78 -13.96 -1.03
N LEU A 20 4.02 -13.66 0.25
CA LEU A 20 5.33 -13.26 0.75
C LEU A 20 6.39 -14.35 0.53
N ALA A 21 6.04 -15.62 0.81
CA ALA A 21 6.94 -16.73 0.56
C ALA A 21 7.29 -16.88 -0.93
N GLN A 22 6.31 -16.64 -1.81
CA GLN A 22 6.53 -16.70 -3.25
C GLN A 22 7.43 -15.56 -3.75
N LEU A 23 7.17 -14.32 -3.31
CA LEU A 23 7.98 -13.15 -3.67
C LEU A 23 9.42 -13.26 -3.14
N SER A 24 9.59 -13.84 -1.95
CA SER A 24 10.89 -14.17 -1.37
C SER A 24 11.66 -15.19 -2.22
N LYS A 25 11.01 -16.30 -2.62
CA LYS A 25 11.62 -17.30 -3.53
C LYS A 25 12.05 -16.72 -4.87
N MET A 26 11.31 -15.72 -5.36
CA MET A 26 11.63 -15.02 -6.61
C MET A 26 12.74 -13.97 -6.46
N GLY A 27 13.19 -13.67 -5.24
CA GLY A 27 14.24 -12.67 -4.99
C GLY A 27 13.84 -11.25 -5.36
N VAL A 28 12.54 -10.94 -5.36
CA VAL A 28 12.01 -9.65 -5.85
C VAL A 28 12.58 -8.45 -5.08
N ALA A 29 12.69 -8.56 -3.75
CA ALA A 29 13.26 -7.49 -2.93
C ALA A 29 14.70 -7.16 -3.35
N SER A 30 15.56 -8.17 -3.48
CA SER A 30 16.97 -8.00 -3.86
C SER A 30 17.11 -7.40 -5.26
N LEU A 31 16.29 -7.86 -6.22
CA LEU A 31 16.29 -7.30 -7.57
C LEU A 31 15.88 -5.83 -7.58
N LEU A 32 14.89 -5.45 -6.78
CA LEU A 32 14.47 -4.06 -6.66
C LEU A 32 15.52 -3.20 -5.98
N ASP A 33 16.13 -3.68 -4.90
CA ASP A 33 17.20 -2.94 -4.21
C ASP A 33 18.43 -2.73 -5.13
N GLU A 34 18.72 -3.67 -6.03
CA GLU A 34 19.80 -3.56 -7.01
C GLU A 34 19.49 -2.53 -8.12
N HIS A 35 18.27 -2.54 -8.65
CA HIS A 35 17.91 -1.73 -9.83
C HIS A 35 17.28 -0.36 -9.47
N CYS A 36 16.81 -0.19 -8.24
CA CYS A 36 16.14 1.02 -7.77
C CYS A 36 16.90 1.61 -6.57
N PRO A 37 17.98 2.36 -6.81
CA PRO A 37 18.74 2.99 -5.73
C PRO A 37 17.84 3.94 -4.93
N MET A 38 17.90 3.81 -3.61
CA MET A 38 17.08 4.62 -2.70
C MET A 38 17.53 6.08 -2.71
N HIS A 39 16.56 6.99 -2.70
CA HIS A 39 16.84 8.42 -2.57
C HIS A 39 17.41 8.72 -1.17
N GLY A 40 18.33 9.67 -1.05
CA GLY A 40 19.07 9.94 0.20
C GLY A 40 18.23 10.33 1.44
N ASN A 41 16.94 10.62 1.29
CA ASN A 41 16.03 10.88 2.41
C ASN A 41 15.34 9.60 2.93
N TRP A 42 15.52 8.46 2.27
CA TRP A 42 14.93 7.19 2.67
C TRP A 42 15.64 6.62 3.89
N GLN A 43 14.87 6.24 4.91
CA GLN A 43 15.39 5.64 6.15
C GLN A 43 14.46 4.50 6.58
N GLY A 44 15.05 3.42 7.08
CA GLY A 44 14.31 2.25 7.55
C GLY A 44 14.43 1.06 6.61
N LEU A 45 13.31 0.36 6.39
CA LEU A 45 13.26 -0.88 5.60
C LEU A 45 13.71 -0.64 4.15
N GLY A 46 14.35 -1.63 3.53
CA GLY A 46 14.76 -1.54 2.13
C GLY A 46 13.57 -1.30 1.20
N LEU A 47 13.80 -0.60 0.08
CA LEU A 47 12.76 -0.32 -0.91
C LEU A 47 12.16 -1.62 -1.46
N GLY A 48 13.00 -2.61 -1.76
CA GLY A 48 12.56 -3.92 -2.21
C GLY A 48 11.64 -4.61 -1.20
N GLU A 49 11.98 -4.58 0.08
CA GLU A 49 11.16 -5.13 1.16
C GLU A 49 9.81 -4.42 1.28
N VAL A 50 9.80 -3.09 1.23
CA VAL A 50 8.54 -2.31 1.26
C VAL A 50 7.66 -2.67 0.06
N VAL A 51 8.23 -2.79 -1.13
CA VAL A 51 7.49 -3.17 -2.33
C VAL A 51 6.95 -4.60 -2.24
N VAL A 52 7.71 -5.55 -1.69
CA VAL A 52 7.23 -6.94 -1.50
C VAL A 52 6.02 -7.00 -0.59
N VAL A 53 6.03 -6.28 0.54
CA VAL A 53 4.86 -6.19 1.43
C VAL A 53 3.67 -5.57 0.70
N TRP A 54 3.93 -4.53 -0.09
CA TRP A 54 2.88 -3.83 -0.81
C TRP A 54 2.25 -4.67 -1.93
N LEU A 55 3.08 -5.43 -2.68
CA LEU A 55 2.62 -6.39 -3.68
C LEU A 55 1.80 -7.51 -3.05
N ALA A 56 2.24 -8.06 -1.92
CA ALA A 56 1.47 -9.09 -1.21
C ALA A 56 0.09 -8.57 -0.77
N TYR A 57 0.01 -7.33 -0.29
CA TYR A 57 -1.26 -6.69 0.05
C TYR A 57 -2.17 -6.51 -1.18
N ILE A 58 -1.66 -5.94 -2.27
CA ILE A 58 -2.44 -5.70 -3.51
C ILE A 58 -2.99 -7.02 -4.08
N LEU A 59 -2.15 -8.06 -4.09
CA LEU A 59 -2.53 -9.38 -4.62
C LEU A 59 -3.53 -10.11 -3.71
N SER A 60 -3.45 -9.92 -2.39
CA SER A 60 -4.39 -10.47 -1.42
C SER A 60 -5.77 -9.81 -1.50
N GLU A 61 -5.81 -8.48 -1.55
CA GLU A 61 -7.06 -7.73 -1.69
C GLU A 61 -7.68 -7.84 -3.10
N GLY A 62 -6.87 -8.16 -4.12
CA GLY A 62 -7.29 -8.16 -5.52
C GLY A 62 -7.64 -6.75 -6.05
N ASP A 63 -7.41 -5.72 -5.24
CA ASP A 63 -7.68 -4.32 -5.55
C ASP A 63 -6.36 -3.59 -5.81
N HIS A 64 -6.06 -3.39 -7.09
CA HIS A 64 -4.89 -2.65 -7.56
C HIS A 64 -5.06 -1.14 -7.44
N ARG A 65 -6.22 -0.66 -6.97
CA ARG A 65 -6.46 0.77 -6.84
C ARG A 65 -5.83 1.26 -5.54
N LEU A 66 -5.07 2.34 -5.67
CA LEU A 66 -4.61 3.23 -4.60
C LEU A 66 -5.81 3.94 -3.90
N ASN A 67 -6.89 3.22 -3.59
CA ASN A 67 -8.18 3.77 -3.14
C ASN A 67 -8.03 4.59 -1.85
N ARG A 68 -7.11 4.23 -0.96
CA ARG A 68 -6.81 5.05 0.23
C ARG A 68 -6.02 6.33 -0.08
N VAL A 69 -5.28 6.36 -1.18
CA VAL A 69 -4.53 7.53 -1.66
C VAL A 69 -5.40 8.41 -2.57
N GLN A 70 -6.52 7.93 -3.08
CA GLN A 70 -7.47 8.73 -3.87
C GLN A 70 -7.95 9.97 -3.10
N GLY A 71 -8.26 9.84 -1.82
CA GLY A 71 -8.63 10.98 -0.96
C GLY A 71 -7.48 11.98 -0.78
N TRP A 72 -6.26 11.49 -0.57
CA TRP A 72 -5.05 12.32 -0.46
C TRP A 72 -4.72 13.03 -1.77
N ALA A 73 -4.77 12.34 -2.91
CA ALA A 73 -4.52 12.89 -4.23
C ALA A 73 -5.59 13.92 -4.63
N GLY A 74 -6.86 13.67 -4.29
CA GLY A 74 -7.94 14.64 -4.45
C GLY A 74 -7.71 15.91 -3.62
N GLY A 75 -7.22 15.78 -2.38
CA GLY A 75 -6.82 16.90 -1.55
C GLY A 75 -5.65 17.71 -2.13
N LEU A 76 -4.66 17.04 -2.74
CA LEU A 76 -3.53 17.70 -3.40
C LEU A 76 -4.00 18.55 -4.59
N LEU A 77 -4.88 17.99 -5.44
CA LEU A 77 -5.47 18.70 -6.58
C LEU A 77 -6.29 19.91 -6.12
N MET A 78 -7.08 19.78 -5.05
CA MET A 78 -7.85 20.89 -4.47
C MET A 78 -6.94 22.02 -3.99
N THR A 79 -5.81 21.67 -3.36
CA THR A 79 -4.84 22.66 -2.83
C THR A 79 -4.16 23.42 -3.96
N CYS A 80 -3.77 22.73 -5.04
CA CYS A 80 -3.22 23.36 -6.24
C CYS A 80 -4.25 24.24 -6.97
N LEU A 81 -5.52 23.84 -7.01
CA LEU A 81 -6.59 24.61 -7.65
C LEU A 81 -6.89 25.91 -6.87
N LEU A 82 -6.93 25.85 -5.54
CA LEU A 82 -7.13 27.01 -4.68
C LEU A 82 -5.95 27.99 -4.77
N ALA A 83 -4.72 27.50 -4.82
CA ALA A 83 -3.54 28.33 -5.00
C ALA A 83 -3.51 29.03 -6.37
N TRP A 84 -3.99 28.37 -7.44
CA TRP A 84 -4.12 28.97 -8.77
C TRP A 84 -5.16 30.09 -8.80
N ILE A 85 -6.35 29.87 -8.21
CA ILE A 85 -7.42 30.88 -8.15
C ILE A 85 -6.99 32.12 -7.36
N LEU A 86 -6.30 31.96 -6.22
CA LEU A 86 -5.85 33.07 -5.38
C LEU A 86 -4.76 33.95 -6.03
N HIS A 87 -4.08 33.44 -7.06
CA HIS A 87 -3.03 34.17 -7.79
C HIS A 87 -3.56 34.83 -9.09
N THR A 88 -4.80 34.53 -9.49
CA THR A 88 -5.41 35.05 -10.74
C THR A 88 -6.66 35.91 -10.50
N VAL A 89 -6.95 36.29 -9.25
CA VAL A 89 -7.97 37.27 -8.88
C VAL A 89 -7.34 38.40 -8.06
#